data_AF-A0A662W8G4-F1
#
_entry.id   AF-A0A662W8G4-F1
#
_cell.length_a   1.000
_cell.length_b   1.000
_cell.length_c   1.000
_cell.angle_alpha   90.00
_cell.angle_beta   90.00
_cell.angle_gamma   90.00
#
_symmetry.space_group_name_H-M   'P 1'
#
loop_
_entity.id
_entity.type
_entity.pdbx_description
1 polymer ?
#
loop_
_entity_poly.entity_id
_entity_poly.type
_entity_poly.pdbx_seq_one_letter_code
_entity_poly.pdbx_strand_id
1 'polypeptide(L)'
;MAIKKRLSFSKLQKIKNYLSSRKADRRKVGVLVDGPNMLRKEFNINLQEIREILSEYGAIKVAKVFLNQYASEKLVEAIENQGFEPIVTSGDVDVRMAVEAMEMIYNDAIDAIALVTRDADFKAVLKKAMEAGKETIIIGAEPGFSTALKNSADIAIVLNEEDFVEEEKIENSELRSHEGIPV
;
A
#
# COMPACT_ATOMS: atom_id res chain seq x y z
N MET A 1 -23.26 -4.62 5.06
CA MET A 1 -22.53 -3.76 4.11
C MET A 1 -21.35 -3.17 4.87
N ALA A 2 -20.11 -3.51 4.52
CA ALA A 2 -18.96 -2.97 5.26
C ALA A 2 -18.81 -1.48 4.92
N ILE A 3 -18.81 -0.64 5.94
CA ILE A 3 -18.51 0.79 5.79
C ILE A 3 -17.04 0.87 5.36
N LYS A 4 -16.77 1.44 4.17
CA LYS A 4 -15.40 1.74 3.77
C LYS A 4 -14.94 2.92 4.62
N LYS A 5 -13.75 2.83 5.20
CA LYS A 5 -13.11 3.98 5.83
C LYS A 5 -11.92 4.42 4.99
N ARG A 6 -11.65 5.72 4.99
CA ARG A 6 -10.56 6.35 4.25
C ARG A 6 -9.69 7.20 5.17
N LEU A 7 -8.39 7.30 4.90
CA LEU A 7 -7.51 8.21 5.63
C LEU A 7 -8.10 9.63 5.69
N SER A 8 -8.11 10.19 6.89
CA SER A 8 -8.48 11.57 7.18
C SER A 8 -7.67 12.49 6.30
N PHE A 9 -8.35 13.46 5.70
CA PHE A 9 -7.73 14.48 4.85
C PHE A 9 -6.53 15.14 5.54
N SER A 10 -6.64 15.40 6.85
CA SER A 10 -5.56 16.00 7.64
C SER A 10 -4.30 15.12 7.73
N LYS A 11 -4.47 13.81 7.92
CA LYS A 11 -3.36 12.85 7.98
C LYS A 11 -2.78 12.63 6.60
N LEU A 12 -3.63 12.45 5.60
CA LEU A 12 -3.21 12.30 4.21
C LEU A 12 -2.38 13.50 3.78
N GLN A 13 -2.84 14.73 4.02
CA GLN A 13 -2.10 15.95 3.69
C GLN A 13 -0.75 16.04 4.39
N LYS A 14 -0.64 15.63 5.66
CA LYS A 14 0.65 15.57 6.38
C LYS A 14 1.61 14.59 5.70
N ILE A 15 1.14 13.39 5.36
CA ILE A 15 1.95 12.40 4.64
C ILE A 15 2.37 12.94 3.27
N LYS A 16 1.44 13.54 2.52
CA LYS A 16 1.73 14.15 1.21
C LYS A 16 2.81 15.23 1.32
N ASN A 17 2.69 16.14 2.29
CA ASN A 17 3.68 17.21 2.49
C ASN A 17 5.06 16.64 2.85
N TYR A 18 5.09 15.64 3.73
CA TYR A 18 6.34 14.96 4.12
C TYR A 18 7.01 14.29 2.90
N LEU A 19 6.26 13.52 2.11
CA LEU A 19 6.77 12.84 0.92
C LEU A 19 7.15 13.82 -0.19
N SER A 20 6.38 14.89 -0.38
CA SER A 20 6.65 15.93 -1.39
C SER A 20 7.97 16.66 -1.12
N SER A 21 8.33 16.88 0.15
CA SER A 21 9.64 17.46 0.51
C SER A 21 10.83 16.54 0.19
N ARG A 22 10.58 15.24 0.02
CA ARG A 22 11.56 14.22 -0.38
C ARG A 22 11.45 13.83 -1.86
N LYS A 23 10.57 14.50 -2.60
CA LYS A 23 10.31 14.22 -4.01
C LYS A 23 11.48 14.72 -4.85
N ALA A 24 12.32 13.81 -5.31
CA ALA A 24 13.09 14.02 -6.52
C ALA A 24 12.18 13.67 -7.70
N ASP A 25 11.94 14.62 -8.61
CA ASP A 25 11.11 14.38 -9.78
C ASP A 25 11.58 13.09 -10.47
N ARG A 26 10.71 12.08 -10.51
CA ARG A 26 10.83 10.78 -11.21
C ARG A 26 11.33 9.54 -10.44
N ARG A 27 11.30 9.49 -9.09
CA ARG A 27 11.53 8.21 -8.38
C ARG A 27 10.60 7.11 -8.89
N LYS A 28 11.15 6.00 -9.36
CA LYS A 28 10.43 4.81 -9.82
C LYS A 28 10.27 3.85 -8.64
N VAL A 29 9.03 3.59 -8.23
CA VAL A 29 8.74 2.86 -6.97
C VAL A 29 8.27 1.45 -7.27
N GLY A 30 8.89 0.46 -6.63
CA GLY A 30 8.37 -0.91 -6.54
C GLY A 30 7.63 -1.09 -5.21
N VAL A 31 6.41 -1.62 -5.25
CA VAL A 31 5.55 -1.77 -4.06
C VAL A 31 5.25 -3.25 -3.84
N LEU A 32 5.51 -3.72 -2.64
CA LEU A 32 5.24 -5.09 -2.20
C LEU A 32 4.39 -5.08 -0.93
N VAL A 33 3.24 -5.74 -1.01
CA VAL A 33 2.28 -5.79 0.09
C VAL A 33 2.15 -7.20 0.62
N ASP A 34 2.33 -7.33 1.93
CA ASP A 34 2.10 -8.53 2.70
C ASP A 34 0.60 -8.67 2.99
N GLY A 35 -0.10 -9.44 2.15
CA GLY A 35 -1.54 -9.63 2.26
C GLY A 35 -1.99 -10.22 3.61
N PRO A 36 -1.41 -11.35 4.08
CA PRO A 36 -1.77 -11.96 5.35
C PRO A 36 -1.65 -11.04 6.57
N ASN A 37 -0.65 -10.14 6.59
CA ASN A 37 -0.44 -9.25 7.73
C ASN A 37 -1.16 -7.90 7.61
N MET A 38 -1.49 -7.45 6.38
CA MET A 38 -2.04 -6.11 6.14
C MET A 38 -3.53 -6.10 5.75
N LEU A 39 -4.05 -7.12 5.07
CA LEU A 39 -5.44 -7.14 4.58
C LEU A 39 -6.43 -7.71 5.61
N ARG A 40 -6.05 -7.73 6.90
CA ARG A 40 -6.95 -8.14 7.97
C ARG A 40 -7.96 -7.03 8.26
N LYS A 41 -9.20 -7.44 8.52
CA LYS A 41 -10.33 -6.52 8.78
C LYS A 41 -10.04 -5.56 9.94
N GLU A 42 -9.27 -6.02 10.94
CA GLU A 42 -8.91 -5.25 12.13
C GLU A 42 -7.97 -4.06 11.86
N PHE A 43 -7.30 -3.99 10.70
CA PHE A 43 -6.47 -2.83 10.33
C PHE A 43 -7.16 -1.89 9.33
N ASN A 44 -8.28 -2.34 8.75
CA ASN A 44 -9.08 -1.60 7.78
C ASN A 44 -8.23 -0.88 6.71
N ILE A 45 -7.19 -1.56 6.21
CA ILE A 45 -6.25 -0.99 5.24
C ILE A 45 -6.85 -1.02 3.84
N ASN A 46 -6.73 0.10 3.14
CA ASN A 46 -7.16 0.27 1.77
C ASN A 46 -5.93 0.35 0.84
N LEU A 47 -5.81 -0.57 -0.12
CA LEU A 47 -4.67 -0.59 -1.04
C LEU A 47 -4.67 0.62 -1.96
N GLN A 48 -5.84 1.15 -2.30
CA GLN A 48 -5.96 2.38 -3.08
C GLN A 48 -5.29 3.56 -2.37
N GLU A 49 -5.43 3.67 -1.04
CA GLU A 49 -4.79 4.75 -0.27
C GLU A 49 -3.29 4.58 -0.17
N ILE A 50 -2.81 3.35 0.01
CA ILE A 50 -1.37 3.03 -0.05
C ILE A 50 -0.82 3.49 -1.40
N ARG A 51 -1.52 3.18 -2.49
CA ARG A 51 -1.14 3.59 -3.84
C ARG A 51 -1.14 5.10 -4.00
N GLU A 52 -2.15 5.80 -3.49
CA GLU A 52 -2.23 7.26 -3.51
C GLU A 52 -1.06 7.89 -2.75
N ILE A 53 -0.77 7.43 -1.54
CA ILE A 53 0.36 7.89 -0.72
C ILE A 53 1.68 7.73 -1.47
N LEU A 54 1.93 6.55 -2.03
CA LEU A 54 3.18 6.25 -2.73
C LEU A 54 3.31 6.98 -4.07
N SER A 55 2.19 7.28 -4.73
CA SER A 55 2.18 8.05 -5.99
C SER A 55 2.63 9.50 -5.81
N GLU A 56 2.46 10.05 -4.61
CA GLU A 56 2.95 11.40 -4.25
C GLU A 56 4.47 11.42 -4.10
N TYR A 57 5.05 10.31 -3.64
CA TYR A 57 6.49 10.13 -3.54
C TYR A 57 7.14 9.85 -4.91
N GLY A 58 6.52 9.00 -5.74
CA GLY A 58 7.10 8.64 -7.04
C GLY A 58 6.17 7.86 -7.97
N ALA A 59 6.63 7.60 -9.18
CA ALA A 59 5.88 6.81 -10.17
C ALA A 59 5.95 5.33 -9.82
N ILE A 60 4.82 4.74 -9.44
CA ILE A 60 4.69 3.30 -9.18
C ILE A 60 4.91 2.53 -10.48
N LYS A 61 5.91 1.64 -10.50
CA LYS A 61 6.26 0.80 -11.66
C LYS A 61 5.83 -0.64 -11.50
N VAL A 62 5.93 -1.15 -10.29
CA VAL A 62 5.50 -2.49 -9.91
C VAL A 62 4.71 -2.36 -8.63
N ALA A 63 3.57 -3.04 -8.54
CA ALA A 63 2.74 -3.06 -7.35
C ALA A 63 2.15 -4.46 -7.19
N LYS A 64 2.66 -5.23 -6.23
CA LYS A 64 2.30 -6.63 -6.02
C LYS A 64 1.75 -6.83 -4.60
N VAL A 65 0.73 -7.68 -4.48
CA VAL A 65 0.17 -8.12 -3.19
C VAL A 65 0.33 -9.62 -3.08
N PHE A 66 1.02 -10.09 -2.05
CA PHE A 66 1.22 -11.52 -1.84
C PHE A 66 0.14 -12.11 -0.97
N LEU A 67 -0.36 -13.26 -1.38
CA LEU A 67 -1.47 -13.96 -0.76
C LEU A 67 -1.12 -15.43 -0.59
N ASN A 68 -1.68 -16.06 0.43
CA ASN A 68 -1.65 -17.51 0.55
C ASN A 68 -2.65 -18.15 -0.44
N GLN A 69 -2.48 -19.46 -0.67
CA GLN A 69 -3.31 -20.27 -1.58
C GLN A 69 -4.82 -20.30 -1.26
N TYR A 70 -5.24 -19.85 -0.08
CA TYR A 70 -6.64 -19.84 0.34
C TYR A 70 -7.34 -18.50 0.05
N ALA A 71 -6.68 -17.57 -0.65
CA ALA A 71 -7.29 -16.32 -1.05
C ALA A 71 -8.50 -16.57 -1.96
N SER A 72 -9.64 -15.99 -1.59
CA SER A 72 -10.86 -16.07 -2.40
C SER A 72 -10.71 -15.30 -3.70
N GLU A 73 -11.36 -15.76 -4.77
CA GLU A 73 -11.40 -15.06 -6.06
C GLU A 73 -11.83 -13.58 -5.94
N LYS A 74 -12.82 -13.29 -5.08
CA LYS A 74 -13.27 -11.91 -4.82
C LYS A 74 -12.18 -11.00 -4.25
N LEU A 75 -11.26 -11.56 -3.46
CA LEU A 75 -10.14 -10.81 -2.89
C LEU A 75 -9.10 -10.51 -3.98
N VAL A 76 -8.80 -11.51 -4.81
CA VAL A 76 -7.90 -11.37 -5.98
C VAL A 76 -8.44 -10.28 -6.91
N GLU A 77 -9.72 -10.35 -7.29
CA GLU A 77 -10.38 -9.35 -8.13
C GLU A 77 -10.36 -7.95 -7.48
N ALA A 78 -10.58 -7.85 -6.17
CA ALA A 78 -10.53 -6.58 -5.46
C ALA A 78 -9.12 -5.95 -5.44
N ILE A 79 -8.07 -6.77 -5.43
CA ILE A 79 -6.67 -6.33 -5.50
C ILE A 79 -6.35 -5.80 -6.90
N GLU A 80 -6.75 -6.54 -7.95
CA GLU A 80 -6.57 -6.14 -9.35
C GLU A 80 -7.26 -4.82 -9.66
N ASN A 81 -8.50 -4.66 -9.20
CA ASN A 81 -9.27 -3.42 -9.36
C ASN A 81 -8.64 -2.20 -8.66
N GLN A 82 -7.77 -2.41 -7.68
CA GLN A 82 -6.99 -1.35 -7.02
C GLN A 82 -5.62 -1.11 -7.67
N GLY A 83 -5.37 -1.76 -8.81
CA GLY A 83 -4.17 -1.58 -9.64
C GLY A 83 -2.95 -2.34 -9.13
N PHE A 84 -3.14 -3.38 -8.31
CA PHE A 84 -2.09 -4.27 -7.84
C PHE A 84 -2.18 -5.64 -8.54
N GLU A 85 -1.03 -6.27 -8.75
CA GLU A 85 -0.94 -7.65 -9.21
C GLU A 85 -1.01 -8.60 -7.99
N PRO A 86 -2.01 -9.50 -7.92
CA PRO A 86 -2.09 -10.50 -6.87
C PRO A 86 -1.14 -11.67 -7.15
N ILE A 87 -0.26 -11.99 -6.19
CA ILE A 87 0.65 -13.13 -6.23
C ILE A 87 0.18 -14.17 -5.22
N VAL A 88 -0.43 -15.24 -5.71
CA VAL A 88 -0.90 -16.36 -4.86
C VAL A 88 0.17 -17.43 -4.79
N THR A 89 0.58 -17.82 -3.59
CA THR A 89 1.58 -18.87 -3.36
C THR A 89 1.06 -19.96 -2.43
N SER A 90 1.46 -21.20 -2.71
CA SER A 90 1.25 -22.36 -1.83
C SER A 90 2.32 -22.52 -0.75
N GLY A 91 3.44 -21.80 -0.90
CA GLY A 91 4.53 -21.75 0.08
C GLY A 91 4.36 -20.61 1.08
N ASP A 92 5.43 -20.37 1.83
CA ASP A 92 5.52 -19.24 2.74
C ASP A 92 5.46 -17.92 1.94
N VAL A 93 4.51 -17.06 2.33
CA VAL A 93 4.28 -15.75 1.71
C VAL A 93 5.48 -14.84 1.94
N ASP A 94 6.10 -14.90 3.11
CA ASP A 94 7.21 -14.03 3.49
C ASP A 94 8.44 -14.36 2.67
N VAL A 95 8.71 -15.66 2.45
CA VAL A 95 9.78 -16.12 1.57
C VAL A 95 9.53 -15.67 0.13
N ARG A 96 8.31 -15.85 -0.39
CA ARG A 96 7.98 -15.44 -1.77
C ARG A 96 8.14 -13.93 -1.96
N MET A 97 7.67 -13.14 -1.00
CA MET A 97 7.79 -11.69 -1.02
C MET A 97 9.25 -11.23 -0.89
N ALA A 98 10.05 -11.86 -0.04
CA ALA A 98 11.48 -11.56 0.09
C ALA A 98 12.25 -11.82 -1.21
N VAL A 99 11.98 -12.94 -1.90
CA VAL A 99 12.59 -13.25 -3.20
C VAL A 99 12.23 -12.19 -4.24
N GLU A 100 10.96 -11.83 -4.36
CA GLU A 100 10.51 -10.79 -5.28
C GLU A 100 11.12 -9.42 -4.94
N ALA A 101 11.27 -9.11 -3.64
CA ALA A 101 11.95 -7.90 -3.20
C ALA A 101 13.39 -7.87 -3.68
N MET A 102 14.12 -8.99 -3.58
CA MET A 102 15.50 -9.08 -4.08
C MET A 102 15.58 -8.86 -5.60
N GLU A 103 14.64 -9.41 -6.38
CA GLU A 103 14.57 -9.16 -7.83
C GLU A 103 14.37 -7.66 -8.13
N MET A 104 13.47 -6.98 -7.40
CA MET A 104 13.28 -5.54 -7.56
C MET A 104 14.45 -4.69 -7.07
N ILE A 105 15.13 -5.11 -6.00
CA ILE A 105 16.32 -4.43 -5.46
C ILE A 105 17.44 -4.38 -6.50
N TYR A 106 17.55 -5.37 -7.37
CA TYR A 106 18.56 -5.38 -8.43
C TYR A 106 18.03 -4.93 -9.80
N ASN A 107 16.81 -4.38 -9.85
CA ASN A 107 16.25 -3.82 -11.07
C ASN A 107 16.56 -2.32 -11.18
N ASP A 108 17.29 -1.92 -12.22
CA ASP A 108 17.65 -0.51 -12.49
C ASP A 108 16.44 0.38 -12.86
N ALA A 109 15.31 -0.23 -13.21
CA ALA A 109 14.06 0.47 -13.41
C ALA A 109 13.37 0.87 -12.09
N ILE A 110 13.88 0.46 -10.93
CA ILE A 110 13.35 0.77 -9.61
C ILE A 110 14.38 1.62 -8.85
N ASP A 111 13.97 2.76 -8.31
CA ASP A 111 14.83 3.63 -7.50
C ASP A 111 14.52 3.49 -5.99
N ALA A 112 13.28 3.10 -5.66
CA ALA A 112 12.82 2.93 -4.29
C ALA A 112 11.96 1.67 -4.13
N ILE A 113 12.10 1.01 -2.98
CA ILE A 113 11.31 -0.17 -2.60
C ILE A 113 10.38 0.23 -1.45
N ALA A 114 9.08 0.07 -1.65
CA ALA A 114 8.06 0.20 -0.62
C ALA A 114 7.59 -1.18 -0.17
N LEU A 115 7.91 -1.53 1.07
CA LEU A 115 7.36 -2.72 1.74
C LEU A 115 6.15 -2.29 2.57
N VAL A 116 5.05 -3.02 2.43
CA VAL A 116 3.82 -2.79 3.19
C VAL A 116 3.59 -4.03 4.04
N THR A 117 4.09 -3.98 5.27
CA THR A 117 4.06 -5.09 6.23
C THR A 117 4.26 -4.56 7.65
N ARG A 118 3.91 -5.39 8.64
CA ARG A 118 4.25 -5.18 10.05
C ARG A 118 5.35 -6.12 10.53
N ASP A 119 5.75 -7.08 9.71
CA ASP A 119 6.67 -8.15 10.10
C ASP A 119 8.13 -7.66 10.12
N ALA A 120 8.76 -7.80 11.29
CA ALA A 120 10.12 -7.38 11.54
C ALA A 120 11.17 -8.22 10.79
N ASP A 121 10.82 -9.40 10.30
CA ASP A 121 11.73 -10.28 9.56
C ASP A 121 12.17 -9.66 8.22
N PHE A 122 11.37 -8.74 7.65
CA PHE A 122 11.72 -7.97 6.46
C PHE A 122 12.83 -6.92 6.69
N LYS A 123 13.33 -6.75 7.91
CA LYS A 123 14.48 -5.89 8.20
C LYS A 123 15.70 -6.25 7.35
N ALA A 124 15.94 -7.53 7.11
CA ALA A 124 17.05 -7.98 6.28
C ALA A 124 16.91 -7.51 4.83
N VAL A 125 15.68 -7.54 4.28
CA VAL A 125 15.37 -7.06 2.92
C VAL A 125 15.59 -5.56 2.81
N LEU A 126 15.10 -4.77 3.77
CA LEU A 126 15.34 -3.32 3.81
C LEU A 126 16.85 -3.00 3.83
N LYS A 127 17.61 -3.73 4.65
CA LYS A 127 19.06 -3.55 4.70
C LYS A 127 19.72 -3.84 3.35
N LYS A 128 19.31 -4.89 2.66
CA LYS A 128 19.82 -5.21 1.31
C LYS A 128 19.45 -4.17 0.26
N ALA A 129 18.23 -3.62 0.33
CA ALA A 129 17.82 -2.52 -0.53
C ALA A 129 18.72 -1.28 -0.32
N MET A 130 18.99 -0.90 0.93
CA MET A 130 19.89 0.21 1.26
C MET A 130 21.34 -0.05 0.81
N GLU A 131 21.87 -1.26 1.04
CA GLU A 131 23.21 -1.66 0.58
C GLU A 131 23.33 -1.57 -0.95
N ALA A 132 22.25 -1.80 -1.69
CA ALA A 132 22.16 -1.67 -3.14
C ALA A 132 21.85 -0.24 -3.63
N GLY A 133 21.76 0.74 -2.71
CA GLY A 133 21.51 2.14 -3.03
C GLY A 133 20.05 2.47 -3.39
N LYS A 134 19.10 1.56 -3.12
CA LYS A 134 17.67 1.85 -3.24
C LYS A 134 17.19 2.62 -2.02
N GLU A 135 16.32 3.61 -2.24
CA GLU A 135 15.63 4.28 -1.13
C GLU A 135 14.53 3.34 -0.58
N THR A 136 14.42 3.28 0.75
CA THR A 136 13.54 2.31 1.41
C THR A 136 12.35 2.97 2.10
N ILE A 137 11.16 2.44 1.82
CA ILE A 137 9.90 2.89 2.40
C ILE A 137 9.27 1.70 3.10
N ILE A 138 8.88 1.88 4.35
CA ILE A 138 8.06 0.91 5.08
C ILE A 138 6.71 1.55 5.42
N ILE A 139 5.63 0.85 5.08
CA ILE A 139 4.27 1.21 5.47
C ILE A 139 3.73 0.11 6.37
N GLY A 140 3.47 0.45 7.63
CA GLY A 140 2.89 -0.47 8.60
C GLY A 140 1.64 0.12 9.25
N ALA A 141 0.93 -0.70 10.01
CA ALA A 141 -0.23 -0.28 10.78
C ALA A 141 -0.11 -0.67 12.26
N GLU A 142 -0.72 0.12 13.15
CA GLU A 142 -0.84 -0.25 14.56
C GLU A 142 -2.16 -1.00 14.83
N PRO A 143 -2.22 -1.86 15.86
CA PRO A 143 -1.11 -2.25 16.74
C PRO A 143 -0.14 -3.25 16.09
N GLY A 144 1.09 -3.28 16.60
CA GLY A 144 2.07 -4.33 16.30
C GLY A 144 3.10 -3.93 15.24
N PHE A 145 3.22 -2.64 14.90
CA PHE A 145 4.28 -2.20 14.02
C PHE A 145 5.59 -2.00 14.78
N SER A 146 6.56 -2.88 14.53
CA SER A 146 7.84 -2.88 15.24
C SER A 146 8.63 -1.58 15.10
N THR A 147 9.05 -1.00 16.23
CA THR A 147 9.97 0.15 16.27
C THR A 147 11.29 -0.16 15.56
N ALA A 148 11.79 -1.39 15.68
CA ALA A 148 13.03 -1.79 15.00
C ALA A 148 12.89 -1.74 13.48
N LEU A 149 11.72 -2.11 12.95
CA LEU A 149 11.43 -2.08 11.52
C LEU A 149 11.29 -0.63 11.02
N LYS A 150 10.56 0.22 11.75
CA LYS A 150 10.45 1.68 11.47
C LYS A 150 11.82 2.35 11.35
N ASN A 151 12.75 2.02 12.25
CA ASN A 151 14.09 2.59 12.28
C ASN A 151 15.05 2.00 11.23
N SER A 152 14.62 0.96 10.50
CA SER A 152 15.47 0.28 9.50
C SER A 152 15.21 0.76 8.06
N ALA A 153 14.29 1.71 7.86
CA ALA A 153 13.97 2.28 6.55
C ALA A 153 14.25 3.80 6.52
N ASP A 154 14.49 4.35 5.33
CA ASP A 154 14.66 5.79 5.12
C ASP A 154 13.38 6.57 5.39
N ILE A 155 12.24 5.96 5.08
CA ILE A 155 10.91 6.51 5.24
C ILE A 155 10.01 5.46 5.92
N ALA A 156 9.44 5.82 7.06
CA ALA A 156 8.44 5.01 7.74
C ALA A 156 7.09 5.74 7.77
N ILE A 157 6.04 5.07 7.32
CA ILE A 157 4.65 5.55 7.34
C ILE A 157 3.85 4.62 8.23
N VAL A 158 3.22 5.19 9.26
CA VAL A 158 2.38 4.46 10.20
C VAL A 158 0.93 4.84 9.95
N LEU A 159 0.11 3.83 9.66
CA LEU A 159 -1.34 3.94 9.52
C LEU A 159 -2.00 3.52 10.84
N ASN A 160 -2.82 4.38 11.44
CA ASN A 160 -3.58 4.06 12.65
C ASN A 160 -5.07 3.98 12.32
N GLU A 161 -5.86 3.18 13.04
CA GLU A 161 -7.32 3.14 12.86
C GLU A 161 -7.96 4.54 12.99
N GLU A 162 -7.48 5.35 13.94
CA GLU A 162 -7.93 6.73 14.16
C GLU A 162 -7.66 7.65 12.97
N ASP A 163 -6.71 7.26 12.11
CA ASP A 163 -6.45 8.01 10.89
C ASP A 163 -7.55 7.78 9.86
N PHE A 164 -8.45 6.80 10.01
CA PHE A 164 -9.49 6.50 9.01
C PHE A 164 -10.87 7.03 9.44
N VAL A 165 -11.49 7.84 8.58
CA VAL A 165 -12.87 8.31 8.69
C VAL A 165 -13.81 7.49 7.83
N GLU A 166 -15.06 7.31 8.24
CA GLU A 166 -16.06 6.60 7.43
C GLU A 166 -16.34 7.36 6.13
N GLU A 167 -16.35 6.66 4.99
CA GLU A 167 -16.85 7.23 3.74
C GLU A 167 -18.37 7.40 3.87
N GLU A 168 -18.82 8.66 3.98
CA GLU A 168 -20.23 8.97 3.74
C GLU A 168 -20.58 8.55 2.32
N LYS A 169 -21.53 7.63 2.18
CA LYS A 169 -22.14 7.36 0.87
C LYS A 169 -22.89 8.61 0.47
N ILE A 170 -22.34 9.35 -0.50
CA ILE A 170 -23.14 10.29 -1.26
C ILE A 170 -24.12 9.45 -2.08
N GLU A 171 -25.33 9.24 -1.56
CA GLU A 171 -26.45 8.78 -2.38
C GLU A 171 -26.71 9.87 -3.42
N ASN A 172 -26.33 9.62 -4.67
CA ASN A 172 -26.76 10.42 -5.81
C ASN A 172 -28.30 10.33 -5.93
N SER A 173 -29.01 11.19 -5.20
CA SER A 173 -30.47 11.37 -5.31
C SER A 173 -30.86 12.56 -6.20
N GLU A 174 -29.91 13.34 -6.70
CA GLU A 174 -30.18 14.47 -7.59
C GLU A 174 -29.66 14.20 -9.02
N LEU A 175 -30.38 13.38 -9.79
CA LEU A 175 -30.31 13.33 -11.27
C LEU A 175 -31.44 12.47 -11.85
N ARG A 176 -32.67 12.59 -11.32
CA ARG A 176 -33.89 12.06 -11.95
C ARG A 176 -35.10 12.94 -11.64
N SER A 177 -35.10 14.18 -12.11
CA SER A 177 -36.33 14.96 -12.21
C SER A 177 -36.23 16.09 -13.22
N HIS A 178 -35.74 15.85 -14.43
CA HIS A 178 -35.99 16.73 -15.59
C HIS A 178 -35.82 15.96 -16.91
N GLU A 179 -36.66 14.95 -17.13
CA GLU A 179 -37.02 14.54 -18.49
C GLU A 179 -38.52 14.22 -18.55
N GLY A 180 -39.25 15.23 -18.99
CA GLY A 180 -40.67 15.20 -19.39
C GLY A 180 -40.93 16.64 -19.85
N ILE A 181 -40.85 16.97 -21.13
CA ILE A 181 -41.79 16.70 -22.25
C ILE A 181 -41.02 17.11 -23.54
N PRO A 182 -41.04 16.36 -24.67
CA PRO A 182 -42.14 16.38 -25.68
C PRO A 182 -42.47 14.98 -26.23
N VAL A 183 -43.69 14.62 -26.65
CA VAL A 183 -44.60 15.17 -27.69
C VAL A 183 -46.04 14.84 -27.31
#